data_AF-A0A3D1Q6E0-F1
#
_entry.id   AF-A0A3D1Q6E0-F1
#
_cell.length_a   1.000
_cell.length_b   1.000
_cell.length_c   1.000
_cell.angle_alpha   90.00
_cell.angle_beta   90.00
_cell.angle_gamma   90.00
#
_symmetry.space_group_name_H-M   'P 1'
#
loop_
_entity.id
_entity.type
_entity.pdbx_description
1 polymer ?
#
loop_
_entity_poly.entity_id
_entity_poly.type
_entity_poly.pdbx_seq_one_letter_code
_entity_poly.pdbx_strand_id
1 'polypeptide(L)' 'VILGTPTAVDDPFWEVLLIRIREWMADYARANNIALIPFHQAFYDQDGGVKTELLLLDGGHPDKEGYRQMFEQIDLSIFD' A
#
# COMPACT_ATOMS: atom_id res chain seq x y z
N VAL A 1 0.26 -14.43 11.20
CA VAL A 1 -0.67 -13.55 10.45
C VAL A 1 0.15 -12.36 9.99
N ILE A 2 -0.02 -11.91 8.74
CA ILE A 2 0.66 -10.75 8.17
C ILE A 2 -0.44 -9.86 7.57
N LEU A 3 -0.34 -8.55 7.80
CA LEU A 3 -1.28 -7.59 7.23
C LEU A 3 -0.62 -6.85 6.05
N GLY A 4 -1.37 -6.66 4.98
CA GLY A 4 -0.99 -5.79 3.87
C GLY A 4 -1.87 -4.55 3.87
N THR A 5 -1.28 -3.36 3.80
CA THR A 5 -2.08 -2.12 3.72
C THR A 5 -2.80 -2.00 2.36
N PRO A 6 -4.00 -1.42 2.29
CA PRO A 6 -4.66 -1.06 1.03
C PRO A 6 -3.75 -0.20 0.13
N THR A 7 -3.80 -0.40 -1.19
CA THR A 7 -3.03 0.37 -2.20
C THR A 7 -3.44 1.84 -2.24
N ALA A 8 -2.61 2.70 -2.85
CA ALA A 8 -2.99 4.08 -3.16
C ALA A 8 -4.01 4.12 -4.30
N VAL A 9 -4.85 5.16 -4.32
CA VAL A 9 -5.84 5.38 -5.37
C VAL A 9 -5.72 6.78 -5.97
N ASP A 10 -5.98 6.90 -7.28
CA ASP A 10 -6.02 8.16 -8.04
C ASP A 10 -7.36 8.91 -7.84
N ASP A 11 -7.79 9.00 -6.59
CA ASP A 11 -8.88 9.88 -6.19
C ASP A 11 -8.52 10.54 -4.86
N PRO A 12 -8.37 11.87 -4.81
CA PRO A 12 -7.93 12.56 -3.61
C PRO A 12 -8.83 12.38 -2.39
N PHE A 13 -10.15 12.24 -2.60
CA PHE A 13 -11.09 12.05 -1.49
C PHE A 13 -10.94 10.65 -0.89
N TRP A 14 -10.90 9.62 -1.73
CA TRP A 14 -10.70 8.25 -1.27
C TRP A 14 -9.32 8.04 -0.65
N GLU A 15 -8.29 8.65 -1.22
CA GLU A 15 -6.92 8.51 -0.73
C GLU A 15 -6.75 9.08 0.70
N VAL A 16 -7.40 10.21 1.01
CA VAL A 16 -7.44 10.77 2.37
C VAL A 16 -8.06 9.79 3.38
N LEU A 17 -9.10 9.06 2.98
CA LEU A 17 -9.73 8.06 3.83
C LEU A 17 -8.85 6.82 4.01
N LEU A 18 -8.19 6.37 2.93
CA LEU A 18 -7.30 5.23 2.97
C LEU A 18 -6.09 5.49 3.86
N ILE A 19 -5.51 6.70 3.84
CA ILE A 19 -4.42 7.08 4.75
C ILE A 19 -4.80 6.80 6.21
N ARG A 20 -6.00 7.21 6.64
CA ARG A 20 -6.50 6.96 8.01
C ARG A 20 -6.64 5.47 8.32
N ILE A 21 -7.08 4.67 7.35
CA ILE A 21 -7.18 3.22 7.51
C ILE A 21 -5.78 2.60 7.64
N ARG A 22 -4.82 3.04 6.82
CA ARG A 22 -3.43 2.55 6.86
C ARG A 22 -2.76 2.90 8.20
N GLU A 23 -2.98 4.10 8.71
CA GLU A 23 -2.54 4.52 10.04
C GLU A 23 -3.12 3.62 11.13
N TRP A 24 -4.44 3.40 11.10
CA TRP A 24 -5.11 2.49 12.04
C TRP A 24 -4.55 1.07 11.95
N MET A 25 -4.34 0.54 10.74
CA MET A 25 -3.77 -0.80 10.54
C MET A 25 -2.34 -0.88 11.09
N ALA A 26 -1.54 0.16 10.91
CA ALA A 26 -0.18 0.21 11.43
C ALA A 26 -0.15 0.22 12.97
N ASP A 27 -1.03 1.00 13.58
CA ASP A 27 -1.16 1.04 15.04
C ASP A 27 -1.66 -0.29 15.60
N TYR A 28 -2.66 -0.90 14.96
CA TYR A 28 -3.17 -2.22 15.33
C TYR A 28 -2.08 -3.29 15.19
N ALA A 29 -1.35 -3.30 14.08
CA ALA A 29 -0.28 -4.25 13.83
C ALA A 29 0.82 -4.13 14.89
N ARG A 30 1.25 -2.91 15.20
CA ARG A 30 2.24 -2.62 16.25
C ARG A 30 1.78 -3.09 17.63
N ALA A 31 0.54 -2.78 18.01
CA ALA A 31 -0.02 -3.15 19.32
C ALA A 31 -0.14 -4.67 19.52
N ASN A 32 -0.27 -5.43 18.43
CA ASN A 32 -0.46 -6.88 18.47
C ASN A 32 0.77 -7.68 18.00
N ASN A 33 1.91 -7.02 17.77
CA ASN A 33 3.12 -7.64 17.23
C ASN A 33 2.86 -8.43 15.93
N ILE A 34 2.11 -7.84 15.01
CA ILE A 34 1.77 -8.40 13.70
C ILE A 34 2.66 -7.72 12.65
N ALA A 35 3.29 -8.51 11.78
CA ALA A 35 4.04 -7.96 10.65
C ALA A 35 3.10 -7.23 9.66
N LEU A 36 3.53 -6.07 9.16
CA LEU A 36 2.78 -5.22 8.24
C LEU A 36 3.59 -4.96 6.98
N ILE A 37 2.99 -5.21 5.81
CA ILE A 37 3.56 -4.88 4.50
C ILE A 37 2.90 -3.59 4.01
N PRO A 38 3.66 -2.52 3.76
CA PRO A 38 3.12 -1.23 3.35
C PRO A 38 2.90 -1.15 1.83
N PHE A 39 2.05 -2.01 1.25
CA PHE A 39 1.84 -2.09 -0.21
C PHE A 39 1.50 -0.76 -0.91
N HIS A 40 0.89 0.19 -0.22
CA HIS A 40 0.63 1.54 -0.76
C HIS A 40 1.90 2.28 -1.20
N GLN A 41 3.05 2.02 -0.58
CA GLN A 41 4.33 2.67 -0.90
C GLN A 41 4.81 2.38 -2.32
N ALA A 42 4.38 1.26 -2.92
CA ALA A 42 4.67 0.95 -4.31
C ALA A 42 4.14 2.03 -5.29
N PHE A 43 3.10 2.75 -4.89
CA PHE A 43 2.33 3.66 -5.74
C PHE A 43 2.62 5.13 -5.50
N TYR A 44 3.59 5.48 -4.64
CA TYR A 44 4.01 6.87 -4.50
C TYR A 44 5.30 7.17 -5.25
N ASP A 45 5.37 8.36 -5.83
CA ASP A 45 6.61 8.96 -6.31
C ASP A 45 7.39 9.67 -5.18
N GLN A 46 8.49 10.34 -5.54
CA GLN A 46 9.34 11.03 -4.57
C GLN A 46 8.69 12.28 -3.95
N ASP A 47 7.69 12.84 -4.62
CA ASP A 47 6.96 14.04 -4.20
C ASP A 47 5.65 13.68 -3.46
N GLY A 48 5.35 12.38 -3.33
CA GLY A 48 4.13 11.86 -2.70
C GLY A 48 2.92 11.80 -3.64
N GLY A 49 3.12 12.00 -4.95
CA GLY A 49 2.12 11.79 -5.98
C GLY A 49 1.82 10.32 -6.23
N VAL A 50 0.59 10.00 -6.62
CA VAL A 50 0.20 8.63 -7.00
C VAL A 50 0.71 8.33 -8.41
N LYS A 51 1.44 7.22 -8.54
CA LYS A 51 1.91 6.65 -9.82
C LYS A 51 0.75 5.98 -10.55
N THR A 52 -0.06 6.78 -11.23
CA THR A 52 -1.26 6.33 -11.94
C THR A 52 -0.95 5.35 -13.06
N GLU A 53 0.29 5.35 -13.58
CA GLU A 53 0.78 4.40 -14.58
C GLU A 53 0.88 2.96 -14.07
N LEU A 54 0.84 2.73 -12.75
CA LEU A 54 0.85 1.40 -12.13
C LEU A 54 -0.56 0.88 -11.82
N LEU A 55 -1.59 1.64 -12.16
CA LEU A 55 -2.99 1.35 -11.89
C LEU A 55 -3.74 1.08 -13.21
N LEU A 56 -4.81 0.29 -13.13
CA LEU A 56 -5.78 0.14 -14.19
C LEU A 56 -6.58 1.44 -14.35
N LEU A 57 -7.41 1.49 -15.40
CA LEU A 57 -8.22 2.67 -15.74
C LEU A 57 -9.22 3.11 -14.64
N ASP A 58 -9.43 2.29 -13.62
CA ASP A 58 -10.25 2.64 -12.45
C ASP A 58 -9.48 3.44 -11.38
N GLY A 59 -8.17 3.62 -11.54
CA GLY A 59 -7.35 4.40 -10.62
C GLY A 59 -7.19 3.74 -9.25
N GLY A 60 -7.43 2.44 -9.08
CA GLY A 60 -7.28 1.77 -7.78
C GLY A 60 -6.80 0.33 -7.82
N HIS A 61 -7.09 -0.41 -8.89
CA HIS A 61 -6.56 -1.76 -9.05
C HIS A 61 -5.18 -1.71 -9.71
N PRO A 62 -4.17 -2.41 -9.17
CA PRO A 62 -2.85 -2.48 -9.79
C PRO A 62 -2.89 -3.16 -11.16
N ASP A 63 -2.08 -2.66 -12.08
CA ASP A 63 -1.76 -3.38 -13.31
C ASP A 63 -0.65 -4.42 -13.07
N LYS A 64 -0.14 -5.05 -14.13
CA LYS A 64 0.92 -6.07 -14.01
C LYS A 64 2.19 -5.50 -13.36
N GLU A 65 2.58 -4.27 -13.69
CA GLU A 65 3.75 -3.64 -13.12
C GLU A 65 3.47 -3.16 -11.69
N GLY A 66 2.27 -2.66 -11.39
CA GLY A 66 1.84 -2.34 -10.05
C GLY A 66 1.95 -3.54 -9.10
N TYR A 67 1.54 -4.74 -9.52
CA TYR A 67 1.77 -5.95 -8.72
C TYR A 67 3.25 -6.30 -8.53
N ARG A 68 4.12 -5.99 -9.51
CA ARG A 68 5.58 -6.17 -9.36
C ARG A 68 6.14 -5.19 -8.32
N GLN A 69 5.77 -3.92 -8.41
CA GLN A 69 6.19 -2.89 -7.45
C GLN A 69 5.68 -3.20 -6.03
N MET A 70 4.49 -3.79 -5.89
CA MET A 70 3.98 -4.28 -4.61
C MET A 70 4.86 -5.39 -4.02
N PHE A 71 5.37 -6.31 -4.86
CA PHE A 71 6.26 -7.38 -4.39
C PHE A 71 7.56 -6.83 -3.81
N GLU A 72 8.11 -5.76 -4.41
CA GLU A 72 9.32 -5.09 -3.91
C GLU A 72 9.13 -4.46 -2.51
N GLN A 73 7.88 -4.28 -2.04
CA GLN A 73 7.60 -3.78 -0.68
C GLN A 73 7.64 -4.87 0.40
N ILE A 74 7.78 -6.14 0.01
CA ILE A 74 7.77 -7.26 0.94
C ILE A 74 9.17 -7.48 1.50
N ASP A 75 9.36 -7.18 2.78
CA ASP A 75 10.52 -7.68 3.53
C ASP A 75 10.37 -9.19 3.73
N LEU A 76 11.19 -9.98 3.04
CA LEU A 76 11.09 -11.45 3.08
C LEU A 76 11.45 -12.05 4.44
N SER A 77 12.16 -11.32 5.31
CA SER A 77 12.53 -11.80 6.65
C SER A 77 11.32 -11.99 7.57
N ILE A 78 10.15 -11.42 7.24
CA ILE A 78 8.92 -11.60 8.02
C ILE A 78 8.35 -13.03 7.98
N PHE A 79 8.91 -13.90 7.12
CA PHE A 79 8.50 -15.30 6.95
C PHE A 79 9.44 -16.30 7.61
N ASP A 80 10.56 -15.85 8.18
CA ASP A 80 11.51 -16.69 8.92
C ASP A 80 11.06 -16.91 10.39
#